data_AF-A0A7L5MRD9-F1
#
_entry.id   AF-A0A7L5MRD9-F1
#
_cell.length_a   1.000
_cell.length_b   1.000
_cell.length_c   1.000
_cell.angle_alpha   90.00
_cell.angle_beta   90.00
_cell.angle_gamma   90.00
#
_symmetry.space_group_name_H-M   'P 1'
#
loop_
_entity.id
_entity.type
_entity.pdbx_description
1 polymer ?
#
loop_
_entity_poly.entity_id
_entity_poly.type
_entity_poly.pdbx_seq_one_letter_code
_entity_poly.pdbx_strand_id
1 'polypeptide(L)'
;KMAFLDGSPPERLCQPMVDYFVREEGELKMNSRIRRIIVDAEGAVTSLTLADGSDVTGDVYISAVPVDVMKLLLPEQWKELPEFCKLKELEGVPVINVHIWFDRKLTTVDALLFSRSKLLSVYADMSRTCRGFRDEDRSMLELVFA
;
A
#
# COMPACT_ATOMS: atom_id res chain seq x y z
N LYS A 1 -8.91 23.33 -3.25
CA LYS A 1 -9.23 22.63 -1.99
C LYS A 1 -8.38 21.37 -1.95
N MET A 2 -7.45 21.25 -1.00
CA MET A 2 -6.82 19.97 -0.70
C MET A 2 -7.84 19.13 0.07
N ALA A 3 -7.99 17.87 -0.29
CA ALA A 3 -8.93 16.95 0.33
C ALA A 3 -8.15 15.83 1.01
N PHE A 4 -8.32 15.71 2.31
CA PHE A 4 -7.89 14.55 3.08
C PHE A 4 -9.02 13.53 3.08
N LEU A 5 -8.68 12.25 3.15
CA LEU A 5 -9.67 11.24 3.49
C LEU A 5 -10.21 11.53 4.89
N ASP A 6 -11.49 11.32 5.10
CA ASP A 6 -12.17 11.71 6.34
C ASP A 6 -11.98 10.71 7.49
N GLY A 7 -11.06 9.75 7.35
CA GLY A 7 -10.70 8.77 8.37
C GLY A 7 -9.65 7.79 7.83
N SER A 8 -9.56 6.62 8.47
CA SER A 8 -8.57 5.61 8.12
C SER A 8 -8.78 5.07 6.68
N PRO A 9 -7.72 4.95 5.85
CA PRO A 9 -7.86 4.40 4.50
C PRO A 9 -8.47 2.98 4.43
N PRO A 10 -8.13 2.03 5.32
CA PRO A 10 -8.72 0.70 5.29
C PRO A 10 -10.25 0.73 5.41
N GLU A 11 -10.81 1.55 6.29
CA GLU A 11 -12.26 1.59 6.55
C GLU A 11 -13.00 2.50 5.56
N ARG A 12 -12.42 3.67 5.24
CA ARG A 12 -13.12 4.71 4.46
C ARG A 12 -12.99 4.53 2.96
N LEU A 13 -11.97 3.80 2.49
CA LEU A 13 -11.71 3.59 1.08
C LEU A 13 -11.66 2.11 0.71
N CYS A 14 -10.86 1.30 1.41
CA CYS A 14 -10.68 -0.11 1.03
C CYS A 14 -11.93 -0.94 1.31
N GLN A 15 -12.57 -0.78 2.48
CA GLN A 15 -13.74 -1.57 2.86
C GLN A 15 -14.91 -1.40 1.86
N PRO A 16 -15.29 -0.19 1.41
CA PRO A 16 -16.30 -0.04 0.35
C PRO A 16 -15.98 -0.78 -0.95
N MET A 17 -14.69 -0.85 -1.34
CA MET A 17 -14.27 -1.61 -2.52
C MET A 17 -14.40 -3.11 -2.29
N VAL A 18 -14.04 -3.59 -1.09
CA VAL A 18 -14.20 -4.99 -0.70
C VAL A 18 -15.68 -5.37 -0.65
N ASP A 19 -16.52 -4.55 -0.04
CA ASP A 19 -17.96 -4.80 0.07
C ASP A 19 -18.61 -4.90 -1.31
N TYR A 20 -18.22 -4.01 -2.24
CA TYR A 20 -18.65 -4.10 -3.63
C TYR A 20 -18.17 -5.41 -4.27
N PHE A 21 -16.89 -5.74 -4.15
CA PHE A 21 -16.32 -6.93 -4.77
C PHE A 21 -16.95 -8.23 -4.26
N VAL A 22 -17.18 -8.34 -2.95
CA VAL A 22 -17.82 -9.50 -2.33
C VAL A 22 -19.30 -9.59 -2.70
N ARG A 23 -20.00 -8.46 -2.85
CA ARG A 23 -21.38 -8.43 -3.33
C ARG A 23 -21.49 -8.96 -4.77
N GLU A 24 -20.49 -8.69 -5.61
CA GLU A 24 -20.38 -9.26 -6.96
C GLU A 24 -19.73 -10.67 -6.95
N GLU A 25 -19.88 -11.42 -5.85
CA GLU A 25 -19.44 -12.81 -5.66
C GLU A 25 -17.90 -13.01 -5.65
N GLY A 26 -17.13 -11.94 -5.52
CA GLY A 26 -15.68 -11.99 -5.35
C GLY A 26 -15.26 -12.54 -3.98
N GLU A 27 -14.18 -13.32 -3.95
CA GLU A 27 -13.61 -13.86 -2.71
C GLU A 27 -12.37 -13.06 -2.29
N LEU A 28 -12.35 -12.52 -1.06
CA LEU A 28 -11.18 -11.88 -0.47
C LEU A 28 -10.55 -12.77 0.61
N LYS A 29 -9.28 -13.14 0.42
CA LYS A 29 -8.50 -13.88 1.40
C LYS A 29 -7.40 -13.02 2.01
N MET A 30 -7.59 -12.66 3.28
CA MET A 30 -6.58 -11.95 4.06
C MET A 30 -5.55 -12.95 4.62
N ASN A 31 -4.33 -12.48 4.89
CA ASN A 31 -3.22 -13.30 5.40
C ASN A 31 -2.77 -14.44 4.45
N SER A 32 -3.17 -14.40 3.18
CA SER A 32 -2.82 -15.40 2.15
C SER A 32 -1.61 -14.96 1.33
N ARG A 33 -0.43 -14.89 1.96
CA ARG A 33 0.80 -14.47 1.27
C ARG A 33 1.20 -15.49 0.19
N ILE A 34 1.44 -15.03 -1.04
CA ILE A 34 2.05 -15.86 -2.10
C ILE A 34 3.50 -16.16 -1.76
N ARG A 35 3.88 -17.43 -1.82
CA ARG A 35 5.26 -17.91 -1.66
C ARG A 35 5.95 -18.14 -2.99
N ARG A 36 5.24 -18.67 -3.99
CA ARG A 36 5.82 -18.99 -5.30
C ARG A 36 4.78 -18.94 -6.42
N ILE A 37 5.21 -18.49 -7.59
CA ILE A 37 4.48 -18.60 -8.85
C ILE A 37 4.96 -19.88 -9.54
N ILE A 38 4.04 -20.81 -9.82
CA ILE A 38 4.34 -22.05 -10.52
C ILE A 38 4.03 -21.86 -12.00
N VAL A 39 4.99 -22.21 -12.86
CA VAL A 39 4.85 -22.11 -14.31
C VAL A 39 5.19 -23.45 -14.96
N ASP A 40 4.58 -23.72 -16.11
CA ASP A 40 4.87 -24.88 -16.95
C ASP A 40 6.15 -24.70 -17.78
N ALA A 41 6.39 -25.61 -18.73
CA ALA A 41 7.58 -25.60 -19.59
C ALA A 41 7.54 -24.44 -20.60
N GLU A 42 6.35 -24.03 -21.00
CA GLU A 42 6.07 -22.92 -21.90
C GLU A 42 6.12 -21.56 -21.17
N GLY A 43 6.17 -21.58 -19.84
CA GLY A 43 6.25 -20.40 -18.97
C GLY A 43 4.89 -19.81 -18.60
N ALA A 44 3.78 -20.50 -18.89
CA ALA A 44 2.45 -20.08 -18.46
C ALA A 44 2.22 -20.46 -16.98
N VAL A 45 1.50 -19.59 -16.25
CA VAL A 45 1.22 -19.82 -14.83
C VAL A 45 0.18 -20.93 -14.68
N THR A 46 0.51 -21.93 -13.86
CA THR A 46 -0.38 -23.07 -13.57
C THR A 46 -1.04 -22.94 -12.20
N SER A 47 -0.32 -22.43 -11.20
CA SER A 47 -0.84 -22.17 -9.85
C SER A 47 0.00 -21.16 -9.08
N LEU A 48 -0.55 -20.67 -7.97
CA LEU A 48 0.16 -19.88 -6.96
C LEU A 48 0.22 -20.68 -5.66
N THR A 49 1.44 -20.97 -5.19
CA THR A 49 1.64 -21.59 -3.87
C THR A 49 1.65 -20.52 -2.79
N LEU A 50 0.77 -20.66 -1.80
CA LEU A 50 0.67 -19.80 -0.63
C LEU A 50 1.74 -20.15 0.42
N ALA A 51 1.93 -19.25 1.38
CA ALA A 51 2.90 -19.43 2.46
C ALA A 51 2.57 -20.62 3.39
N ASP A 52 1.30 -21.00 3.50
CA ASP A 52 0.84 -22.17 4.24
C ASP A 52 1.02 -23.50 3.47
N GLY A 53 1.50 -23.44 2.23
CA GLY A 53 1.71 -24.59 1.36
C GLY A 53 0.50 -25.01 0.54
N SER A 54 -0.65 -24.35 0.67
CA SER A 54 -1.80 -24.57 -0.21
C SER A 54 -1.57 -23.92 -1.58
N ASP A 55 -2.21 -24.46 -2.61
CA ASP A 55 -2.16 -23.92 -3.97
C ASP A 55 -3.49 -23.26 -4.35
N VAL A 56 -3.40 -22.17 -5.11
CA VAL A 56 -4.54 -21.47 -5.70
C VAL A 56 -4.40 -21.49 -7.22
N THR A 57 -5.47 -21.86 -7.90
CA THR A 57 -5.55 -21.92 -9.37
C THR A 57 -6.61 -20.97 -9.90
N GLY A 58 -6.44 -20.50 -11.13
CA GLY A 58 -7.42 -19.70 -11.86
C GLY A 58 -7.08 -19.65 -13.35
N ASP A 59 -8.02 -19.13 -14.14
CA ASP A 59 -7.84 -18.99 -15.60
C ASP A 59 -6.89 -17.84 -15.95
N VAL A 60 -6.88 -16.80 -15.12
CA VAL A 60 -6.06 -15.59 -15.29
C VAL A 60 -5.44 -15.20 -13.95
N TYR A 61 -4.16 -14.85 -13.98
CA TYR A 61 -3.40 -14.40 -12.82
C TYR A 61 -2.97 -12.95 -12.99
N ILE A 62 -3.28 -12.11 -12.01
CA ILE A 62 -2.91 -10.69 -11.99
C ILE A 62 -2.05 -10.43 -10.76
N SER A 63 -0.87 -9.86 -10.98
CA SER A 63 0.02 -9.44 -9.89
C SER A 63 -0.17 -7.96 -9.60
N ALA A 64 -0.52 -7.64 -8.35
CA ALA A 64 -0.64 -6.26 -7.84
C ALA A 64 0.36 -5.98 -6.70
N VAL A 65 1.41 -6.80 -6.57
CA VAL A 65 2.42 -6.60 -5.53
C VAL A 65 3.43 -5.52 -5.94
N PRO A 66 4.12 -4.86 -4.97
CA PRO A 66 5.20 -3.94 -5.28
C PRO A 66 6.30 -4.60 -6.13
N VAL A 67 6.98 -3.81 -6.96
CA VAL A 67 8.00 -4.31 -7.90
C VAL A 67 9.12 -5.07 -7.20
N ASP A 68 9.55 -4.61 -6.03
CA ASP A 68 10.60 -5.29 -5.24
C ASP A 68 10.17 -6.70 -4.82
N VAL A 69 8.89 -6.88 -4.45
CA VAL A 69 8.32 -8.19 -4.13
C VAL A 69 8.18 -9.04 -5.39
N MET A 70 7.73 -8.45 -6.51
CA MET A 70 7.61 -9.16 -7.78
C MET A 70 8.97 -9.72 -8.23
N LYS A 71 10.06 -8.93 -8.12
CA LYS A 71 11.42 -9.39 -8.45
C LYS A 71 11.83 -10.65 -7.69
N LEU A 72 11.41 -10.79 -6.44
CA LEU A 72 11.69 -11.96 -5.59
C LEU A 72 10.82 -13.17 -5.96
N LEU A 73 9.60 -12.93 -6.46
CA LEU A 73 8.64 -13.97 -6.85
C LEU A 73 8.80 -14.43 -8.31
N LEU A 74 9.64 -13.76 -9.11
CA LEU A 74 9.83 -14.08 -10.53
C LEU A 74 10.28 -15.54 -10.71
N PRO A 75 9.54 -16.34 -11.49
CA PRO A 75 10.00 -17.64 -11.96
C PRO A 75 11.33 -17.53 -12.70
N GLU A 76 12.19 -18.54 -12.58
CA GLU A 76 13.50 -18.56 -13.26
C GLU A 76 13.35 -18.41 -14.77
N GLN A 77 12.34 -19.08 -15.35
CA GLN A 77 12.02 -19.03 -16.78
C GLN A 77 11.72 -17.61 -17.29
N TRP A 78 11.25 -16.72 -16.41
CA TRP A 78 10.90 -15.35 -16.80
C TRP A 78 12.06 -14.38 -16.68
N LYS A 79 13.15 -14.74 -15.98
CA LYS A 79 14.25 -13.81 -15.72
C LYS A 79 15.01 -13.38 -16.97
N GLU A 80 14.97 -14.19 -18.03
CA GLU A 80 15.60 -13.89 -19.32
C GLU A 80 14.68 -13.14 -20.29
N LEU A 81 13.37 -13.06 -19.98
CA LEU A 81 12.42 -12.35 -20.82
C LEU A 81 12.70 -10.83 -20.77
N PRO A 82 12.75 -10.14 -21.92
CA PRO A 82 13.07 -8.71 -21.99
C PRO A 82 12.16 -7.82 -21.14
N GLU A 83 10.89 -8.17 -21.01
CA GLU A 83 9.88 -7.44 -20.24
C GLU A 83 10.20 -7.45 -18.75
N PHE A 84 10.58 -8.61 -18.21
CA PHE A 84 10.90 -8.77 -16.80
C PHE A 84 12.33 -8.35 -16.45
N CYS A 85 13.26 -8.39 -17.41
CA CYS A 85 14.60 -7.81 -17.25
C CYS A 85 14.56 -6.33 -16.88
N LYS A 86 13.66 -5.56 -17.49
CA LYS A 86 13.51 -4.11 -17.25
C LYS A 86 13.10 -3.77 -15.83
N LEU A 87 12.51 -4.72 -15.09
CA LEU A 87 12.15 -4.49 -13.69
C LEU A 87 13.37 -4.18 -12.83
N LYS A 88 14.58 -4.65 -13.20
CA LYS A 88 15.83 -4.42 -12.47
C LYS A 88 16.09 -2.94 -12.22
N GLU A 89 15.74 -2.09 -13.18
CA GLU A 89 15.94 -0.63 -13.12
C GLU A 89 14.96 0.11 -12.19
N LEU A 90 13.92 -0.57 -11.69
CA LEU A 90 12.91 0.02 -10.82
C LEU A 90 13.25 -0.26 -9.35
N GLU A 91 13.61 0.75 -8.58
CA GLU A 91 13.98 0.60 -7.17
C GLU A 91 13.00 1.31 -6.23
N GLY A 92 12.69 0.68 -5.10
CA GLY A 92 11.93 1.29 -4.04
C GLY A 92 12.69 2.44 -3.37
N VAL A 93 12.01 3.56 -3.13
CA VAL A 93 12.57 4.71 -2.42
C VAL A 93 12.22 4.62 -0.93
N PRO A 94 13.19 4.71 0.00
CA PRO A 94 12.90 4.69 1.42
C PRO A 94 12.12 5.93 1.85
N VAL A 95 11.10 5.74 2.70
CA VAL A 95 10.29 6.81 3.26
C VAL A 95 9.89 6.45 4.70
N ILE A 96 9.81 7.45 5.57
CA ILE A 96 9.36 7.28 6.96
C ILE A 96 8.16 8.20 7.18
N ASN A 97 7.10 7.66 7.78
CA ASN A 97 5.95 8.44 8.22
C ASN A 97 5.94 8.52 9.75
N VAL A 98 5.94 9.73 10.30
CA VAL A 98 6.07 10.03 11.72
C VAL A 98 4.76 10.59 12.24
N HIS A 99 4.24 10.01 13.33
CA HIS A 99 3.04 10.49 14.02
C HIS A 99 3.39 10.94 15.43
N ILE A 100 3.05 12.19 15.79
CA ILE A 100 3.35 12.77 17.11
C ILE A 100 2.05 13.34 17.71
N TRP A 101 1.71 12.88 18.91
CA TRP A 101 0.58 13.39 19.69
C TRP A 101 1.06 14.39 20.73
N PHE A 102 0.40 15.54 20.78
CA PHE A 102 0.64 16.59 21.76
C PHE A 102 -0.46 16.60 22.82
N ASP A 103 -0.10 16.99 24.04
CA ASP A 103 -1.02 17.15 25.17
C ASP A 103 -1.91 18.39 25.06
N ARG A 104 -1.63 19.28 24.10
CA ARG A 104 -2.35 20.53 23.85
C ARG A 104 -2.65 20.73 22.38
N LYS A 105 -3.70 21.49 22.10
CA LYS A 105 -4.06 21.94 20.76
C LYS A 105 -3.07 22.99 20.28
N LEU A 106 -2.39 22.69 19.18
CA LEU A 106 -1.50 23.63 18.52
C LEU A 106 -2.31 24.53 17.56
N THR A 107 -1.88 25.79 17.42
CA THR A 107 -2.45 26.71 16.43
C THR A 107 -1.90 26.38 15.05
N THR A 108 -2.48 25.37 14.40
CA THR A 108 -2.07 24.85 13.10
C THR A 108 -3.07 25.22 12.00
N VAL A 109 -2.60 25.22 10.76
CA VAL A 109 -3.43 25.48 9.57
C VAL A 109 -4.17 24.20 9.18
N ASP A 110 -5.43 24.33 8.79
CA ASP A 110 -6.21 23.25 8.20
C ASP A 110 -5.83 23.04 6.71
N ALA A 111 -4.61 22.53 6.49
CA ALA A 111 -4.05 22.27 5.17
C ALA A 111 -2.87 21.28 5.25
N LEU A 112 -2.45 20.77 4.09
CA LEU A 112 -1.13 20.16 3.94
C LEU A 112 -0.07 21.27 3.88
N LEU A 113 1.02 21.11 4.64
CA LEU A 113 2.07 22.10 4.76
C LEU A 113 3.39 21.55 4.20
N PHE A 114 4.10 22.36 3.42
CA PHE A 114 5.45 22.06 2.96
C PHE A 114 6.44 22.60 3.98
N SER A 115 7.21 21.71 4.63
CA SER A 115 8.09 22.13 5.73
C SER A 115 9.28 22.99 5.26
N ARG A 116 9.72 22.80 4.00
CA ARG A 116 10.99 23.33 3.46
C ARG A 116 12.22 22.94 4.29
N SER A 117 12.10 21.86 5.08
CA SER A 117 13.20 21.28 5.83
C SER A 117 14.12 20.47 4.91
N LYS A 118 15.37 20.26 5.34
CA LYS A 118 16.28 19.32 4.67
C LYS A 118 15.94 17.85 4.94
N LEU A 119 15.12 17.58 5.96
CA LEU A 119 14.81 16.24 6.44
C LEU A 119 13.33 15.88 6.34
N LEU A 120 12.46 16.89 6.38
CA LEU A 120 11.02 16.70 6.33
C LEU A 120 10.50 17.20 5.00
N SER A 121 9.55 16.49 4.44
CA SER A 121 8.85 16.88 3.22
C SER A 121 7.58 17.66 3.61
N VAL A 122 6.43 16.99 3.57
CA VAL A 122 5.12 17.53 3.94
C VAL A 122 4.71 17.11 5.35
N TYR A 123 3.84 17.90 5.98
CA TYR A 123 3.19 17.56 7.24
C TYR A 123 1.78 18.14 7.33
N ALA A 124 0.96 17.58 8.21
CA ALA A 124 -0.37 18.08 8.52
C ALA A 124 -0.73 17.83 9.98
N ASP A 125 -1.58 18.69 10.55
CA ASP A 125 -2.25 18.38 11.81
C ASP A 125 -3.54 17.60 11.52
N MET A 126 -3.43 16.28 11.62
CA MET A 126 -4.50 15.35 11.30
C MET A 126 -5.70 15.51 12.22
N SER A 127 -5.51 16.04 13.43
CA SER A 127 -6.61 16.38 14.34
C SER A 127 -7.48 17.56 13.88
N ARG A 128 -7.06 18.25 12.81
CA ARG A 128 -7.82 19.29 12.14
C ARG A 128 -8.23 18.86 10.73
N THR A 129 -7.28 18.37 9.95
CA THR A 129 -7.46 18.11 8.52
C THR A 129 -8.23 16.81 8.23
N CYS A 130 -8.17 15.83 9.12
CA CYS A 130 -8.86 14.56 8.98
C CYS A 130 -10.01 14.46 9.99
N ARG A 131 -11.24 14.36 9.49
CA ARG A 131 -12.45 14.35 10.33
C ARG A 131 -12.46 13.19 11.33
N GLY A 132 -12.00 12.01 10.93
CA GLY A 132 -11.97 10.82 11.77
C GLY A 132 -10.92 10.86 12.87
N PHE A 133 -9.95 11.78 12.79
CA PHE A 133 -8.93 11.99 13.81
C PHE A 133 -9.13 13.29 14.59
N ARG A 134 -10.27 13.96 14.41
CA ARG A 134 -10.56 15.26 15.00
C ARG A 134 -10.53 15.20 16.53
N ASP A 135 -9.76 16.11 17.12
CA ASP A 135 -9.67 16.33 18.57
C ASP A 135 -9.61 17.85 18.80
N GLU A 136 -10.46 18.41 19.65
CA GLU A 136 -10.50 19.87 19.87
C GLU A 136 -9.43 20.34 20.88
N ASP A 137 -8.97 19.45 21.75
CA ASP A 137 -8.10 19.78 22.89
C ASP A 137 -6.63 19.39 22.64
N ARG A 138 -6.38 18.47 21.71
CA ARG A 138 -5.05 17.93 21.39
C ARG A 138 -4.74 17.98 19.89
N SER A 139 -3.45 17.97 19.56
CA SER A 139 -2.96 17.92 18.18
C SER A 139 -2.27 16.59 17.88
N MET A 140 -2.42 16.13 16.63
CA MET A 140 -1.67 14.99 16.10
C MET A 140 -1.01 15.43 14.79
N LEU A 141 0.31 15.55 14.79
CA LEU A 141 1.06 15.87 13.59
C LEU A 141 1.51 14.59 12.89
N GLU A 142 1.15 14.47 11.62
CA GLU A 142 1.67 13.44 10.72
C GLU A 142 2.67 14.11 9.76
N LEU A 143 3.89 13.57 9.70
CA LEU A 143 5.00 14.14 8.95
C LEU A 143 5.64 13.07 8.06
N VAL A 144 5.98 13.46 6.83
CA VAL A 144 6.73 12.63 5.90
C VAL A 144 8.21 13.01 5.97
N PHE A 145 9.05 12.02 6.22
CA PHE A 145 10.51 12.11 6.14
C PHE A 145 10.94 11.32 4.90
N ALA A 146 11.57 12.02 3.96
CA ALA A 146 11.99 11.53 2.66
C ALA A 146 13.22 12.32 2.18
#